data_AF-A0AAV8EHE9-F1
#
_entry.id   AF-A0AAV8EHE9-F1
#
_cell.length_a   1.000
_cell.length_b   1.000
_cell.length_c   1.000
_cell.angle_alpha   90.00
_cell.angle_beta   90.00
_cell.angle_gamma   90.00
#
_symmetry.space_group_name_H-M   'P 1'
#
loop_
_entity.id
_entity.type
_entity.pdbx_description
1 polymer ?
#
loop_
_entity_poly.entity_id
_entity_poly.type
_entity_poly.pdbx_seq_one_letter_code
_entity_poly.pdbx_strand_id
1 'polypeptide(L)'
;MANDVCTERPLFGGAISCSFPARFQDVSSIREVPDHQEVFVNPSRDESLIIELLDLKNEVEDHESATWFLRDLAIEQDASDSVVVEHSGIMELSGLQYGNVPVPAMTAVGQLAVSKGRQGRGAENIMRVYLANIRLKNVSTDLLITAYEPLIINPLSESARTVGAGVAVPAEQSGCLPVQEVFRLAVSSFKIHDWNLFGGGAEA
;
A
#
# COMPACT_ATOMS: atom_id res chain seq x y z
N MET A 1 -16.42 -16.13 -10.09
CA MET A 1 -15.84 -14.90 -10.67
C MET A 1 -15.98 -13.83 -9.61
N ALA A 2 -14.91 -13.07 -9.31
CA ALA A 2 -15.02 -11.95 -8.38
C ALA A 2 -15.95 -10.90 -8.98
N ASN A 3 -16.87 -10.36 -8.18
CA ASN A 3 -17.87 -9.38 -8.62
C ASN A 3 -17.36 -7.92 -8.53
N ASP A 4 -16.08 -7.73 -8.22
CA ASP A 4 -15.54 -6.41 -8.01
C ASP A 4 -15.37 -5.66 -9.32
N VAL A 5 -16.00 -4.49 -9.36
CA VAL A 5 -15.77 -3.49 -10.40
C VAL A 5 -14.50 -2.73 -10.03
N CYS A 6 -13.42 -2.98 -10.75
CA CYS A 6 -12.19 -2.19 -10.66
C CYS A 6 -12.34 -0.90 -11.47
N THR A 7 -11.93 0.21 -10.88
CA THR A 7 -11.98 1.52 -11.52
C THR A 7 -10.62 2.19 -11.41
N GLU A 8 -10.16 2.82 -12.49
CA GLU A 8 -9.04 3.75 -12.43
C GLU A 8 -9.47 4.98 -11.62
N ARG A 9 -8.65 5.37 -10.65
CA ARG A 9 -8.94 6.47 -9.72
C ARG A 9 -7.85 7.53 -9.78
N PRO A 10 -8.21 8.81 -9.84
CA PRO A 10 -7.24 9.89 -9.69
C PRO A 10 -6.76 9.96 -8.24
N LEU A 11 -5.46 10.20 -8.06
CA LEU A 11 -4.76 10.38 -6.79
C LEU A 11 -4.00 11.71 -6.84
N PHE A 12 -3.77 12.35 -5.68
CA PHE A 12 -3.00 13.59 -5.56
C PHE A 12 -3.51 14.68 -6.51
N GLY A 13 -4.81 14.98 -6.44
CA GLY A 13 -5.44 15.97 -7.32
C GLY A 13 -5.51 15.55 -8.80
N GLY A 14 -5.27 14.28 -9.11
CA GLY A 14 -5.27 13.74 -10.48
C GLY A 14 -3.91 13.71 -11.16
N ALA A 15 -2.84 14.12 -10.47
CA ALA A 15 -1.48 14.01 -10.98
C ALA A 15 -1.03 12.55 -11.17
N ILE A 16 -1.63 11.63 -10.41
CA ILE A 16 -1.37 10.19 -10.45
C ILE A 16 -2.70 9.45 -10.67
N SER A 17 -2.65 8.27 -11.28
CA SER A 17 -3.76 7.31 -11.21
C SER A 17 -3.29 5.87 -11.00
N CYS A 18 -4.16 5.06 -10.40
CA CYS A 18 -4.06 3.60 -10.43
C CYS A 18 -5.45 2.96 -10.34
N SER A 19 -5.55 1.67 -10.60
CA SER A 19 -6.81 0.92 -10.62
C SER A 19 -6.92 -0.04 -9.44
N PHE A 20 -8.07 -0.01 -8.77
CA PHE A 20 -8.42 -0.97 -7.72
C PHE A 20 -9.95 -1.04 -7.53
N PRO A 21 -10.47 -2.05 -6.79
CA PRO A 21 -11.91 -2.25 -6.61
C PRO A 21 -12.64 -1.09 -5.94
N ALA A 22 -13.87 -0.84 -6.39
CA ALA A 22 -14.71 0.24 -5.89
C ALA A 22 -15.00 0.16 -4.37
N ARG A 23 -14.92 -1.04 -3.78
CA ARG A 23 -15.16 -1.30 -2.35
C ARG A 23 -14.17 -0.60 -1.42
N PHE A 24 -12.98 -0.24 -1.91
CA PHE A 24 -12.02 0.57 -1.18
C PHE A 24 -12.49 2.03 -1.21
N GLN A 25 -12.86 2.56 -0.06
CA GLN A 25 -13.42 3.90 0.12
C GLN A 25 -12.33 4.85 0.61
N ASP A 26 -12.31 6.05 0.04
CA ASP A 26 -11.41 7.12 0.46
C ASP A 26 -11.79 7.63 1.85
N VAL A 27 -10.81 7.67 2.76
CA VAL A 27 -11.02 8.13 4.14
C VAL A 27 -10.80 9.63 4.31
N SER A 28 -10.30 10.35 3.31
CA SER A 28 -10.07 11.81 3.33
C SER A 28 -11.34 12.60 3.67
N SER A 29 -12.50 12.05 3.30
CA SER A 29 -13.82 12.61 3.61
C SER A 29 -14.23 12.50 5.09
N ILE A 30 -13.56 11.64 5.86
CA ILE A 30 -13.93 11.28 7.24
C ILE A 30 -12.85 11.72 8.24
N ARG A 31 -11.59 11.75 7.81
CA ARG A 31 -10.44 12.19 8.62
C ARG A 31 -9.43 12.92 7.76
N GLU A 32 -8.68 13.81 8.39
CA GLU A 32 -7.53 14.43 7.75
C GLU A 32 -6.48 13.36 7.42
N VAL A 33 -6.03 13.38 6.16
CA VAL A 33 -4.95 12.55 5.63
C VAL A 33 -3.85 13.52 5.18
N PRO A 34 -2.57 13.28 5.53
CA PRO A 34 -1.48 14.10 5.05
C PRO A 34 -1.50 14.23 3.52
N ASP A 35 -1.07 15.37 3.00
CA ASP A 35 -1.05 15.70 1.57
C ASP A 35 -0.22 14.74 0.70
N HIS A 36 0.82 14.15 1.27
CA HIS A 36 1.67 13.14 0.65
C HIS A 36 1.12 11.71 0.80
N GLN A 37 -0.09 11.53 1.34
CA GLN A 37 -0.76 10.24 1.50
C GLN A 37 -2.15 10.22 0.88
N GLU A 38 -2.51 9.07 0.32
CA GLU A 38 -3.86 8.73 -0.14
C GLU A 38 -4.25 7.40 0.50
N VAL A 39 -5.33 7.39 1.29
CA VAL A 39 -5.70 6.23 2.11
C VAL A 39 -7.09 5.73 1.78
N PHE A 40 -7.16 4.47 1.37
CA PHE A 40 -8.40 3.78 1.07
C PHE A 40 -8.61 2.58 1.98
N VAL A 41 -9.85 2.34 2.40
CA VAL A 41 -10.19 1.23 3.30
C VAL A 41 -11.43 0.48 2.84
N ASN A 42 -11.51 -0.79 3.18
CA ASN A 42 -12.71 -1.59 3.07
C ASN A 42 -13.19 -1.95 4.49
N PRO A 43 -14.10 -1.13 5.08
CA PRO A 43 -14.47 -1.28 6.49
C PRO A 43 -15.11 -2.63 6.82
N SER A 44 -15.79 -3.27 5.87
CA SER A 44 -16.46 -4.55 6.10
C SER A 44 -15.51 -5.74 6.16
N ARG A 45 -14.23 -5.54 5.82
CA ARG A 45 -13.21 -6.60 5.80
C ARG A 45 -11.93 -6.23 6.52
N ASP A 46 -11.83 -5.01 7.02
CA ASP A 46 -10.62 -4.46 7.63
C ASP A 46 -9.38 -4.45 6.73
N GLU A 47 -9.60 -4.36 5.41
CA GLU A 47 -8.54 -4.23 4.40
C GLU A 47 -8.23 -2.74 4.17
N SER A 48 -6.99 -2.41 3.83
CA SER A 48 -6.62 -1.05 3.42
C SER A 48 -5.61 -1.04 2.27
N LEU A 49 -5.60 0.07 1.53
CA LEU A 49 -4.65 0.40 0.48
C LEU A 49 -4.20 1.84 0.71
N ILE A 50 -2.90 2.03 0.87
CA ILE A 50 -2.27 3.32 1.14
C ILE A 50 -1.28 3.60 0.02
N ILE A 51 -1.31 4.81 -0.53
CA ILE A 51 -0.32 5.33 -1.46
C ILE A 51 0.36 6.51 -0.78
N GLU A 52 1.68 6.52 -0.73
CA GLU A 52 2.45 7.51 0.01
C GLU A 52 3.68 7.98 -0.79
N LEU A 53 3.93 9.28 -0.77
CA LEU A 53 5.10 9.92 -1.36
C LEU A 53 6.11 10.24 -0.26
N LEU A 54 7.32 9.68 -0.37
CA LEU A 54 8.40 9.87 0.59
C LEU A 54 9.65 10.43 -0.11
N ASP A 55 10.51 11.07 0.67
CA ASP A 55 11.85 11.41 0.20
C ASP A 55 12.64 10.14 -0.15
N LEU A 56 13.35 10.20 -1.28
CA LEU A 56 14.20 9.10 -1.75
C LEU A 56 15.24 8.71 -0.68
N LYS A 57 15.23 7.44 -0.27
CA LYS A 57 16.24 6.86 0.61
C LYS A 57 17.51 6.50 -0.15
N ASN A 58 18.42 7.47 -0.22
CA ASN A 58 19.68 7.35 -0.99
C ASN A 58 20.59 6.23 -0.48
N GLU A 59 20.51 5.89 0.80
CA GLU A 59 21.33 4.85 1.44
C GLU A 59 20.81 3.43 1.18
N VAL A 60 19.64 3.30 0.56
CA VAL A 60 18.99 2.01 0.30
C VAL A 60 19.11 1.68 -1.18
N GLU A 61 19.63 0.49 -1.48
CA GLU A 61 19.78 -0.01 -2.85
C GLU A 61 18.44 -0.46 -3.44
N ASP A 62 18.32 -0.40 -4.77
CA ASP A 62 17.06 -0.70 -5.47
C ASP A 62 16.52 -2.10 -5.14
N HIS A 63 17.42 -3.08 -5.08
CA HIS A 63 17.10 -4.49 -4.84
C HIS A 63 16.79 -4.82 -3.37
N GLU A 64 16.94 -3.89 -2.45
CA GLU A 64 16.56 -4.06 -1.04
C GLU A 64 15.39 -3.15 -0.64
N SER A 65 15.06 -2.16 -1.47
CA SER A 65 14.19 -1.03 -1.13
C SER A 65 12.84 -1.44 -0.55
N ALA A 66 12.09 -2.35 -1.18
CA ALA A 66 10.79 -2.79 -0.65
C ALA A 66 10.91 -3.56 0.66
N THR A 67 11.97 -4.37 0.84
CA THR A 67 12.19 -5.09 2.09
C THR A 67 12.65 -4.18 3.22
N TRP A 68 13.41 -3.11 2.90
CA TRP A 68 13.78 -2.07 3.85
C TRP A 68 12.53 -1.35 4.37
N PHE A 69 11.67 -0.84 3.48
CA PHE A 69 10.44 -0.13 3.88
C PHE A 69 9.47 -1.04 4.65
N LEU A 70 9.38 -2.32 4.29
CA LEU A 70 8.56 -3.28 5.04
C LEU A 70 9.07 -3.49 6.48
N ARG A 71 10.39 -3.49 6.68
CA ARG A 71 11.01 -3.57 8.02
C ARG A 71 10.84 -2.27 8.80
N ASP A 72 11.01 -1.13 8.13
CA ASP A 72 10.81 0.19 8.73
C ASP A 72 9.38 0.34 9.24
N LEU A 73 8.39 -0.04 8.42
CA LEU A 73 6.99 -0.11 8.80
C LEU A 73 6.75 -1.04 10.01
N ALA A 74 7.41 -2.20 10.05
CA ALA A 74 7.30 -3.09 11.20
C ALA A 74 7.81 -2.46 12.49
N ILE A 75 8.92 -1.71 12.43
CA ILE A 75 9.50 -1.00 13.58
C ILE A 75 8.54 0.10 14.04
N GLU A 76 7.99 0.90 13.13
CA GLU A 76 7.05 1.97 13.45
C GLU A 76 5.76 1.45 14.10
N GLN A 77 5.30 0.27 13.67
CA GLN A 77 4.12 -0.39 14.24
C GLN A 77 4.41 -1.20 15.51
N ASP A 78 5.65 -1.15 16.02
CA ASP A 78 6.12 -1.94 17.17
C ASP A 78 5.89 -3.46 16.99
N ALA A 79 5.85 -3.90 15.72
CA ALA A 79 5.53 -5.26 15.28
C ALA A 79 6.76 -6.17 15.48
N SER A 80 6.95 -6.56 16.74
CA SER A 80 8.13 -7.29 17.22
C SER A 80 8.34 -8.64 16.51
N ASP A 81 7.26 -9.29 16.06
CA ASP A 81 7.26 -10.60 15.40
C ASP A 81 7.07 -10.51 13.86
N SER A 82 7.50 -9.40 13.26
CA SER A 82 7.42 -9.24 11.81
C SER A 82 8.26 -10.25 11.03
N VAL A 83 7.69 -10.80 9.95
CA VAL A 83 8.39 -11.73 9.06
C VAL A 83 8.21 -11.30 7.61
N VAL A 84 9.32 -11.15 6.89
CA VAL A 84 9.30 -11.03 5.41
C VAL A 84 9.06 -12.43 4.84
N VAL A 85 7.99 -12.57 4.06
CA VAL A 85 7.56 -13.85 3.49
C VAL A 85 8.10 -14.01 2.06
N GLU A 86 8.00 -12.95 1.27
CA GLU A 86 8.36 -12.96 -0.15
C GLU A 86 8.86 -11.59 -0.58
N HIS A 87 9.74 -11.54 -1.58
CA HIS A 87 10.08 -10.31 -2.27
C HIS A 87 10.41 -10.60 -3.74
N SER A 88 10.18 -9.61 -4.61
CA SER A 88 10.53 -9.71 -6.02
C SER A 88 12.00 -9.35 -6.25
N GLY A 89 12.47 -9.54 -7.49
CA GLY A 89 13.60 -8.76 -8.01
C GLY A 89 13.18 -7.33 -8.37
N ILE A 90 14.15 -6.55 -8.86
CA ILE A 90 13.86 -5.25 -9.48
C ILE A 90 12.99 -5.49 -10.72
N MET A 91 11.92 -4.72 -10.85
CA MET A 91 11.01 -4.73 -11.99
C MET A 91 10.85 -3.33 -12.55
N GLU A 92 10.50 -3.28 -13.83
CA GLU A 92 10.13 -2.04 -14.52
C GLU A 92 8.62 -2.02 -14.72
N LEU A 93 7.98 -0.92 -14.35
CA LEU A 93 6.55 -0.74 -14.57
C LEU A 93 6.32 -0.27 -16.00
N SER A 94 5.52 -1.05 -16.74
CA SER A 94 5.24 -0.76 -18.14
C SER A 94 4.58 0.61 -18.30
N GLY A 95 5.19 1.50 -19.07
CA GLY A 95 4.68 2.85 -19.32
C GLY A 95 5.05 3.88 -18.25
N LEU A 96 5.78 3.50 -17.20
CA LEU A 96 6.31 4.44 -16.22
C LEU A 96 7.79 4.74 -16.51
N GLN A 97 8.03 5.90 -17.11
CA GLN A 97 9.36 6.40 -17.44
C GLN A 97 9.44 7.89 -17.12
N TYR A 98 10.58 8.33 -16.61
CA TYR A 98 10.90 9.76 -16.53
C TYR A 98 11.82 10.09 -17.72
N GLY A 99 11.28 10.81 -18.71
CA GLY A 99 11.94 10.93 -20.01
C GLY A 99 12.09 9.56 -20.67
N ASN A 100 13.33 9.11 -20.89
CA ASN A 100 13.67 7.80 -21.50
C ASN A 100 14.32 6.82 -20.50
N VAL A 101 14.26 7.10 -19.20
CA VAL A 101 14.88 6.25 -18.17
C VAL A 101 13.80 5.40 -17.48
N PRO A 102 13.96 4.07 -17.44
CA PRO A 102 13.07 3.20 -16.67
C PRO A 102 13.09 3.53 -15.19
N VAL A 103 11.91 3.50 -14.56
CA VAL A 103 11.77 3.69 -13.12
C VAL A 103 11.85 2.31 -12.45
N PRO A 104 12.85 2.06 -11.58
CA PRO A 104 12.94 0.78 -10.88
C PRO A 104 11.86 0.69 -9.81
N ALA A 105 11.25 -0.48 -9.70
CA ALA A 105 10.32 -0.82 -8.65
C ALA A 105 10.66 -2.19 -8.04
N MET A 106 10.27 -2.40 -6.79
CA MET A 106 10.39 -3.68 -6.11
C MET A 106 9.16 -3.91 -5.25
N THR A 107 8.78 -5.17 -5.05
CA THR A 107 7.70 -5.55 -4.14
C THR A 107 8.19 -6.49 -3.05
N ALA A 108 7.58 -6.40 -1.86
CA ALA A 108 7.78 -7.30 -0.74
C ALA A 108 6.44 -7.64 -0.08
N VAL A 109 6.35 -8.83 0.51
CA VAL A 109 5.20 -9.29 1.29
C VAL A 109 5.70 -9.69 2.66
N GLY A 110 5.05 -9.19 3.70
CA GLY A 110 5.34 -9.53 5.08
C GLY A 110 4.10 -9.88 5.88
N GLN A 111 4.31 -10.37 7.09
CA GLN A 111 3.28 -10.52 8.10
C GLN A 111 3.67 -9.70 9.32
N LEU A 112 2.76 -8.83 9.79
CA LEU A 112 2.95 -7.94 10.93
C LEU A 112 1.86 -8.19 11.97
N ALA A 113 2.23 -8.14 13.25
CA ALA A 113 1.29 -8.00 14.36
C ALA A 113 1.09 -6.50 14.62
N VAL A 114 -0.12 -5.98 14.40
CA VAL A 114 -0.40 -4.54 14.42
C VAL A 114 -1.61 -4.24 15.31
N SER A 115 -1.43 -3.35 16.28
CA SER A 115 -2.54 -2.78 17.05
C SER A 115 -3.04 -1.50 16.39
N LYS A 116 -4.36 -1.24 16.42
CA LYS A 116 -4.88 0.02 15.89
C LYS A 116 -4.83 1.13 16.94
N GLY A 117 -4.51 2.34 16.50
CA GLY A 117 -4.57 3.54 17.34
C GLY A 117 -3.80 3.39 18.65
N ARG A 118 -4.51 3.50 19.78
CA ARG A 118 -3.91 3.44 21.14
C ARG A 118 -4.33 2.19 21.91
N GLN A 119 -4.62 1.08 21.21
CA GLN A 119 -5.10 -0.15 21.85
C GLN A 119 -4.00 -0.93 22.58
N GLY A 120 -2.74 -0.71 22.21
CA GLY A 120 -1.58 -1.38 22.78
C GLY A 120 -1.44 -2.85 22.34
N ARG A 121 -0.33 -3.48 22.74
CA ARG A 121 0.10 -4.80 22.26
C ARG A 121 -0.89 -5.95 22.53
N GLY A 122 -1.78 -5.82 23.51
CA GLY A 122 -2.78 -6.87 23.82
C GLY A 122 -3.88 -7.05 22.76
N ALA A 123 -4.00 -6.12 21.81
CA ALA A 123 -5.07 -6.06 20.82
C ALA A 123 -4.56 -6.16 19.36
N GLU A 124 -3.36 -6.70 19.16
CA GLU A 124 -2.72 -6.81 17.85
C GLU A 124 -3.46 -7.78 16.92
N ASN A 125 -3.80 -7.30 15.72
CA ASN A 125 -4.24 -8.14 14.62
C ASN A 125 -3.02 -8.68 13.87
N ILE A 126 -3.13 -9.90 13.35
CA ILE A 126 -2.12 -10.43 12.43
C ILE A 126 -2.54 -10.04 11.03
N MET A 127 -1.72 -9.20 10.39
CA MET A 127 -1.95 -8.65 9.06
C MET A 127 -0.90 -9.18 8.11
N ARG A 128 -1.30 -9.57 6.90
CA ARG A 128 -0.40 -9.66 5.76
C ARG A 128 -0.30 -8.29 5.13
N VAL A 129 0.92 -7.87 4.81
CA VAL A 129 1.23 -6.56 4.24
C VAL A 129 1.93 -6.77 2.91
N TYR A 130 1.37 -6.18 1.87
CA TYR A 130 1.95 -6.12 0.53
C TYR A 130 2.49 -4.71 0.34
N LEU A 131 3.76 -4.58 -0.05
CA LEU A 131 4.41 -3.30 -0.23
C LEU A 131 5.11 -3.26 -1.58
N ALA A 132 4.90 -2.20 -2.34
CA ALA A 132 5.70 -1.83 -3.50
C ALA A 132 6.42 -0.53 -3.21
N ASN A 133 7.69 -0.45 -3.60
CA ASN A 133 8.40 0.82 -3.70
C ASN A 133 8.73 1.09 -5.17
N ILE A 134 8.34 2.27 -5.66
CA ILE A 134 8.60 2.78 -7.01
C ILE A 134 9.54 3.98 -6.88
N ARG A 135 10.77 3.86 -7.38
CA ARG A 135 11.83 4.84 -7.06
C ARG A 135 11.99 5.88 -8.15
N LEU A 136 11.39 7.04 -7.94
CA LEU A 136 11.44 8.21 -8.84
C LEU A 136 12.72 9.03 -8.58
N LYS A 137 13.88 8.43 -8.85
CA LYS A 137 15.19 9.01 -8.50
C LYS A 137 15.41 10.42 -9.07
N ASN A 138 14.91 10.68 -10.27
CA ASN A 138 15.07 11.97 -10.96
C ASN A 138 14.39 13.14 -10.25
N VAL A 139 13.39 12.85 -9.42
CA VAL A 139 12.65 13.84 -8.62
C VAL A 139 12.82 13.57 -7.11
N SER A 140 13.79 12.75 -6.75
CA SER A 140 14.14 12.42 -5.36
C SER A 140 12.96 11.91 -4.51
N THR A 141 12.10 11.07 -5.10
CA THR A 141 10.93 10.49 -4.40
C THR A 141 10.96 8.96 -4.43
N ASP A 142 10.69 8.32 -3.28
CA ASP A 142 10.25 6.93 -3.19
C ASP A 142 8.72 6.94 -3.05
N LEU A 143 8.02 6.23 -3.95
CA LEU A 143 6.56 6.11 -3.90
C LEU A 143 6.17 4.73 -3.40
N LEU A 144 5.51 4.69 -2.26
CA LEU A 144 5.04 3.47 -1.64
C LEU A 144 3.58 3.18 -1.98
N ILE A 145 3.31 1.93 -2.33
CA ILE A 145 1.95 1.39 -2.37
C ILE A 145 1.92 0.26 -1.35
N THR A 146 1.08 0.38 -0.32
CA THR A 146 0.99 -0.59 0.77
C THR A 146 -0.44 -1.07 0.93
N ALA A 147 -0.67 -2.38 0.89
CA ALA A 147 -1.98 -2.98 1.12
C ALA A 147 -1.94 -3.91 2.34
N TYR A 148 -2.96 -3.79 3.20
CA TYR A 148 -3.11 -4.62 4.39
C TYR A 148 -4.27 -5.58 4.22
N GLU A 149 -4.00 -6.86 4.46
CA GLU A 149 -4.98 -7.94 4.50
C GLU A 149 -4.98 -8.55 5.91
N PRO A 150 -6.09 -8.50 6.65
CA PRO A 150 -6.16 -9.16 7.95
C PRO A 150 -6.16 -10.68 7.77
N LEU A 151 -5.36 -11.37 8.59
CA LEU A 151 -5.35 -12.83 8.71
C LEU A 151 -6.05 -13.27 9.99
N ILE A 152 -5.78 -12.57 11.10
CA ILE A 152 -6.39 -12.83 12.41
C ILE A 152 -6.77 -11.51 13.07
N ILE A 153 -8.04 -11.38 13.47
CA ILE A 153 -8.55 -10.24 14.23
C ILE A 153 -8.58 -10.61 15.70
N ASN A 154 -7.90 -9.82 16.52
CA ASN A 154 -7.87 -10.01 17.96
C ASN A 154 -9.22 -9.62 18.58
N PRO A 155 -9.79 -10.40 19.53
CA PRO A 155 -11.05 -10.05 20.20
C PRO A 155 -11.07 -8.69 20.89
N LEU A 156 -9.91 -8.18 21.31
CA LEU A 156 -9.76 -6.86 21.93
C LEU A 156 -9.51 -5.75 20.90
N SER A 157 -9.32 -6.09 19.62
CA SER A 157 -9.19 -5.12 18.52
C SER A 157 -10.51 -4.39 18.28
N GLU A 158 -10.45 -3.10 17.93
CA GLU A 158 -11.65 -2.35 17.58
C GLU A 158 -12.32 -2.91 16.33
N SER A 159 -11.53 -3.51 15.43
CA SER A 159 -12.00 -4.21 14.24
C SER A 159 -12.93 -5.38 14.56
N ALA A 160 -12.76 -6.04 15.72
CA ALA A 160 -13.57 -7.20 16.10
C ALA A 160 -15.07 -6.88 16.17
N ARG A 161 -15.44 -5.65 16.49
CA ARG A 161 -16.85 -5.20 16.53
C ARG A 161 -17.48 -5.11 15.15
N THR A 162 -16.67 -4.89 14.12
CA THR A 162 -17.12 -4.64 12.75
C THR A 162 -17.03 -5.89 11.90
N VAL A 163 -15.91 -6.61 11.97
CA VAL A 163 -15.61 -7.75 11.09
C VAL A 163 -15.58 -9.11 11.80
N GLY A 164 -15.77 -9.12 13.12
CA GLY A 164 -15.67 -10.32 13.95
C GLY A 164 -14.23 -10.62 14.37
N ALA A 165 -14.09 -11.30 15.51
CA ALA A 165 -12.79 -11.78 16.00
C ALA A 165 -12.47 -13.18 15.46
N GLY A 166 -11.19 -13.53 15.43
CA GLY A 166 -10.69 -14.82 14.97
C GLY A 166 -10.08 -14.76 13.57
N VAL A 167 -10.11 -15.89 12.87
CA VAL A 167 -9.54 -15.98 11.51
C VAL A 167 -10.39 -15.14 10.56
N ALA A 168 -9.75 -14.19 9.88
CA ALA A 168 -10.42 -13.37 8.88
C ALA A 168 -10.86 -14.24 7.69
N VAL A 169 -12.05 -13.97 7.16
CA VAL A 169 -12.53 -14.65 5.95
C VAL A 169 -11.72 -14.12 4.76
N PRO A 170 -11.13 -14.97 3.90
CA PRO A 170 -10.47 -14.50 2.68
C PRO A 170 -11.44 -13.81 1.71
N ALA A 171 -10.97 -12.79 0.99
CA ALA A 171 -11.79 -12.02 0.04
C ALA A 171 -12.51 -12.89 -1.00
N GLU A 172 -11.81 -13.90 -1.54
CA GLU A 172 -12.34 -14.81 -2.57
C GLU A 172 -13.59 -15.56 -2.10
N GLN A 173 -13.61 -15.98 -0.83
CA GLN A 173 -14.73 -16.72 -0.25
C GLN A 173 -15.98 -15.86 -0.11
N SER A 174 -15.82 -14.54 -0.13
CA SER A 174 -16.89 -13.56 -0.15
C SER A 174 -17.18 -12.99 -1.54
N GLY A 175 -16.62 -13.59 -2.60
CA GLY A 175 -16.78 -13.13 -3.98
C GLY A 175 -16.07 -11.82 -4.31
N CYS A 176 -15.15 -11.37 -3.45
CA CYS A 176 -14.32 -10.19 -3.64
C CYS A 176 -12.96 -10.57 -4.24
N LEU A 177 -12.32 -9.64 -4.94
CA LEU A 177 -10.96 -9.77 -5.45
C LEU A 177 -9.95 -9.81 -4.28
N PRO A 178 -9.02 -10.78 -4.23
CA PRO A 178 -7.96 -10.86 -3.23
C PRO A 178 -7.19 -9.58 -3.07
N VAL A 179 -6.76 -9.25 -1.85
CA VAL A 179 -5.92 -8.08 -1.60
C VAL A 179 -4.60 -8.17 -2.38
N GLN A 180 -4.04 -9.36 -2.57
CA GLN A 180 -2.89 -9.58 -3.44
C GLN A 180 -3.12 -9.10 -4.88
N GLU A 181 -4.27 -9.42 -5.47
CA GLU A 181 -4.62 -9.01 -6.84
C GLU A 181 -5.01 -7.53 -6.90
N VAL A 182 -5.62 -6.99 -5.83
CA VAL A 182 -5.84 -5.54 -5.68
C VAL A 182 -4.51 -4.79 -5.71
N PHE A 183 -3.55 -5.24 -4.90
CA PHE A 183 -2.21 -4.67 -4.84
C PHE A 183 -1.49 -4.77 -6.19
N ARG A 184 -1.49 -5.95 -6.80
CA ARG A 184 -0.90 -6.16 -8.13
C ARG A 184 -1.51 -5.23 -9.17
N LEU A 185 -2.83 -5.07 -9.17
CA LEU A 185 -3.51 -4.17 -10.10
C LEU A 185 -3.12 -2.71 -9.84
N ALA A 186 -3.11 -2.27 -8.58
CA ALA A 186 -2.71 -0.91 -8.22
C ALA A 186 -1.28 -0.59 -8.68
N VAL A 187 -0.34 -1.52 -8.48
CA VAL A 187 1.07 -1.37 -8.89
C VAL A 187 1.22 -1.38 -10.42
N SER A 188 0.62 -2.37 -11.10
CA SER A 188 0.79 -2.55 -12.54
C SER A 188 0.04 -1.54 -13.41
N SER A 189 -0.98 -0.88 -12.87
CA SER A 189 -1.75 0.16 -13.55
C SER A 189 -1.36 1.58 -13.14
N PHE A 190 -0.33 1.73 -12.31
CA PHE A 190 0.14 3.01 -11.80
C PHE A 190 0.66 3.91 -12.93
N LYS A 191 0.22 5.17 -12.95
CA LYS A 191 0.61 6.17 -13.94
C LYS A 191 0.84 7.53 -13.27
N ILE A 192 1.82 8.26 -13.78
CA ILE A 192 2.04 9.68 -13.48
C ILE A 192 1.60 10.49 -14.70
N HIS A 193 0.60 11.35 -14.51
CA HIS A 193 0.07 12.25 -15.54
C HIS A 193 0.68 13.64 -15.46
N ASP A 194 1.01 14.09 -14.24
CA ASP A 194 1.58 15.41 -14.01
C ASP A 194 2.79 15.34 -13.08
N TRP A 195 3.98 15.56 -13.66
CA TRP A 195 5.25 15.55 -12.92
C TRP A 195 5.49 16.84 -12.11
N ASN A 196 4.68 17.88 -12.30
CA ASN A 196 4.76 19.09 -11.45
C ASN A 196 4.45 18.78 -9.99
N LEU A 197 3.76 17.66 -9.70
CA LEU A 197 3.52 17.16 -8.36
C LEU A 197 4.81 17.09 -7.51
N PHE A 198 5.94 16.74 -8.12
CA PHE A 198 7.22 16.56 -7.43
C PHE A 198 8.08 17.84 -7.40
N GLY A 199 7.48 19.01 -7.66
CA GLY A 199 8.22 20.27 -7.77
C GLY A 199 8.99 20.42 -9.09
N GLY A 200 8.75 19.54 -10.07
CA GLY A 200 9.36 19.54 -11.40
C GLY A 200 8.78 20.60 -12.33
N GLY A 201 8.84 21.87 -11.93
CA GLY A 201 8.64 23.00 -12.84
C GLY A 201 9.91 23.26 -13.65
N ALA A 202 9.92 22.76 -14.90
CA ALA A 202 10.85 23.09 -15.98
C ALA A 202 12.33 22.68 -15.82
N GLU A 203 12.71 21.61 -16.53
CA GLU A 203 13.77 21.72 -17.55
C GLU A 203 13.34 20.87 -18.77
N ALA A 204 13.35 21.51 -19.93
CA ALA A 204 12.88 21.00 -21.22
C ALA A 204 13.84 19.99 -21.85
#